data_AF-A0A2A4I110-F1
#
_entry.id   AF-A0A2A4I110-F1
#
_cell.length_a   1.000
_cell.length_b   1.000
_cell.length_c   1.000
_cell.angle_alpha   90.00
_cell.angle_beta   90.00
_cell.angle_gamma   90.00
#
_symmetry.space_group_name_H-M   'P 1'
#
loop_
_entity.id
_entity.type
_entity.pdbx_description
1 polymer ?
#
loop_
_entity_poly.entity_id
_entity_poly.type
_entity_poly.pdbx_seq_one_letter_code
_entity_poly.pdbx_strand_id
1 'polypeptide(L)'
;MIGEIAGAAAGWAGAFDAFVRGHAYIPALLGPMITGFGVFFTGFQIRRSGKQYKTEQGWKRSELVRSYLSQMSTDANLALALRVLDWRSGPAQIPQQFQPLFDVVEGQSPRPVWHADPPGKGYFRIDWGRFVRSLEVMRDPEWESADMFTYRTCFDAFCTFLQSVADDVRSISVTPSEYADLSFYCHRVLFPKDHKRKDDEAAGRKLRKYIEVYYNKRTFRIMARIAEEYAKEHKDEPNIPSVTFPEFFPPEVPQGRRARFAARLRTTYTRIGTVS
;
A
#
# COMPACT_ATOMS: atom_id res chain seq x y z
N MET A 1 23.87 12.73 -46.07
CA MET A 1 23.14 11.49 -45.71
C MET A 1 21.69 11.76 -45.27
N ILE A 2 21.04 12.83 -45.77
CA ILE A 2 19.59 13.12 -45.59
C ILE A 2 18.89 13.27 -46.97
N GLY A 3 19.66 13.37 -48.07
CA GLY A 3 19.13 13.54 -49.43
C GLY A 3 18.64 12.26 -50.12
N GLU A 4 19.05 11.07 -49.66
CA GLU A 4 18.68 9.80 -50.33
C GLU A 4 17.34 9.21 -49.88
N ILE A 5 16.80 9.64 -48.73
CA ILE A 5 15.50 9.13 -48.23
C ILE A 5 14.33 9.88 -48.90
N ALA A 6 14.54 11.13 -49.33
CA ALA A 6 13.50 11.91 -50.02
C ALA A 6 13.24 11.44 -51.45
N GLY A 7 14.25 10.87 -52.13
CA GLY A 7 14.11 10.33 -53.49
C GLY A 7 13.28 9.04 -53.55
N ALA A 8 13.33 8.21 -52.49
CA ALA A 8 12.56 6.98 -52.43
C ALA A 8 11.04 7.25 -52.28
N ALA A 9 10.63 8.21 -51.46
CA ALA A 9 9.21 8.51 -51.23
C ALA A 9 8.49 9.07 -52.48
N ALA A 10 9.20 9.84 -53.32
CA ALA A 10 8.64 10.39 -54.56
C ALA A 10 8.44 9.31 -55.65
N GLY A 11 9.32 8.31 -55.71
CA GLY A 11 9.20 7.18 -56.65
C GLY A 11 7.99 6.27 -56.36
N TRP A 12 7.66 6.05 -55.08
CA TRP A 12 6.51 5.24 -54.69
C TRP A 12 5.17 5.94 -54.99
N ALA A 13 5.08 7.26 -54.82
CA ALA A 13 3.87 8.00 -55.14
C ALA A 13 3.53 7.97 -56.64
N GLY A 14 4.54 8.12 -57.51
CA GLY A 14 4.35 8.06 -58.97
C GLY A 14 4.02 6.65 -59.50
N ALA A 15 4.68 5.62 -58.95
CA ALA A 15 4.40 4.22 -59.32
C ALA A 15 3.00 3.77 -58.86
N PHE A 16 2.54 4.26 -57.71
CA PHE A 16 1.20 3.96 -57.20
C PHE A 16 0.11 4.63 -58.04
N ASP A 17 0.31 5.88 -58.46
CA ASP A 17 -0.65 6.63 -59.27
C ASP A 17 -0.77 6.05 -60.70
N ALA A 18 0.34 5.58 -61.29
CA ALA A 18 0.33 4.87 -62.58
C ALA A 18 -0.37 3.50 -62.49
N PHE A 19 -0.20 2.77 -61.39
CA PHE A 19 -0.88 1.49 -61.14
C PHE A 19 -2.40 1.65 -60.93
N VAL A 20 -2.82 2.72 -60.24
CA VAL A 20 -4.24 3.03 -59.99
C VAL A 20 -4.97 3.47 -61.27
N ARG A 21 -4.31 4.20 -62.18
CA ARG A 21 -4.92 4.68 -63.42
C ARG A 21 -4.99 3.62 -64.54
N GLY A 22 -4.12 2.60 -64.51
CA GLY A 22 -4.07 1.54 -65.54
C GLY A 22 -5.15 0.46 -65.43
N HIS A 23 -5.80 0.32 -64.28
CA HIS A 23 -6.78 -0.75 -64.05
C HIS A 23 -8.01 -0.23 -63.30
N ALA A 24 -9.04 0.17 -64.04
CA ALA A 24 -10.31 0.67 -63.52
C ALA A 24 -11.09 -0.31 -62.61
N TYR A 25 -10.62 -1.55 -62.43
CA TYR A 25 -11.24 -2.59 -61.60
C TYR A 25 -10.47 -2.96 -60.33
N ILE A 26 -9.25 -2.46 -60.13
CA ILE A 26 -8.43 -2.77 -58.94
C ILE A 26 -8.71 -1.86 -57.70
N PRO A 27 -9.17 -0.59 -57.83
CA PRO A 27 -9.44 0.27 -56.67
C PRO A 27 -10.54 -0.26 -55.73
N ALA A 28 -11.50 -1.01 -56.26
CA ALA A 28 -12.64 -1.54 -55.50
C ALA A 28 -12.25 -2.66 -54.51
N LEU A 29 -11.13 -3.37 -54.74
CA LEU A 29 -10.64 -4.44 -53.86
C LEU A 29 -9.53 -3.96 -52.91
N LEU A 30 -8.76 -2.93 -53.28
CA LEU A 30 -7.67 -2.40 -52.42
C LEU A 30 -8.17 -1.50 -51.28
N GLY A 31 -9.26 -0.75 -51.49
CA GLY A 31 -9.90 0.06 -50.45
C GLY A 31 -10.23 -0.73 -49.17
N PRO A 32 -10.97 -1.86 -49.26
CA PRO A 32 -11.29 -2.68 -48.10
C PRO A 32 -10.07 -3.36 -47.45
N MET A 33 -9.01 -3.66 -48.21
CA MET A 33 -7.78 -4.21 -47.62
C MET A 33 -7.02 -3.17 -46.77
N ILE A 34 -6.92 -1.92 -47.22
CA ILE A 34 -6.26 -0.84 -46.46
C ILE A 34 -7.04 -0.53 -45.18
N THR A 35 -8.38 -0.47 -45.25
CA THR A 35 -9.22 -0.27 -44.06
C THR A 35 -9.16 -1.46 -43.10
N GLY A 36 -9.17 -2.70 -43.63
CA GLY A 36 -9.02 -3.92 -42.83
C GLY A 36 -7.69 -3.99 -42.10
N PHE A 37 -6.59 -3.59 -42.75
CA PHE A 37 -5.27 -3.54 -42.15
C PHE A 37 -5.16 -2.46 -41.05
N GLY A 38 -5.79 -1.29 -41.24
CA GLY A 38 -5.87 -0.23 -40.23
C GLY A 38 -6.62 -0.64 -38.96
N VAL A 39 -7.75 -1.34 -39.10
CA VAL A 39 -8.53 -1.87 -37.96
C VAL A 39 -7.76 -2.97 -37.24
N PHE A 40 -7.12 -3.88 -37.98
CA PHE A 40 -6.28 -4.93 -37.40
C PHE A 40 -5.10 -4.34 -36.61
N PHE A 41 -4.38 -3.37 -37.18
CA PHE A 41 -3.24 -2.73 -36.52
C PHE A 41 -3.66 -1.94 -35.28
N THR A 42 -4.79 -1.22 -35.34
CA THR A 42 -5.36 -0.52 -34.18
C THR A 42 -5.76 -1.51 -33.08
N GLY A 43 -6.40 -2.63 -33.44
CA GLY A 43 -6.74 -3.70 -32.49
C GLY A 43 -5.49 -4.33 -31.86
N PHE A 44 -4.43 -4.54 -32.64
CA PHE A 44 -3.15 -5.04 -32.17
C PHE A 44 -2.46 -4.06 -31.22
N GLN A 45 -2.45 -2.76 -31.54
CA GLN A 45 -1.91 -1.72 -30.66
C GLN A 45 -2.67 -1.61 -29.34
N ILE A 46 -4.02 -1.67 -29.36
CA ILE A 46 -4.84 -1.68 -28.14
C ILE A 46 -4.54 -2.90 -27.26
N ARG A 47 -4.34 -4.08 -27.88
CA ARG A 47 -3.97 -5.30 -27.14
C ARG A 47 -2.57 -5.18 -26.53
N ARG A 48 -1.62 -4.57 -27.24
CA ARG A 48 -0.24 -4.38 -26.77
C ARG A 48 -0.15 -3.32 -25.67
N SER A 49 -0.86 -2.20 -25.82
CA SER A 49 -0.95 -1.15 -24.79
C SER A 49 -1.62 -1.66 -23.52
N GLY A 50 -2.64 -2.51 -23.63
CA GLY A 50 -3.24 -3.18 -22.48
C GLY A 50 -2.27 -4.09 -21.71
N LYS A 51 -1.37 -4.79 -22.41
CA LYS A 51 -0.32 -5.62 -21.77
C LYS A 51 0.77 -4.76 -21.13
N GLN A 52 1.21 -3.69 -21.80
CA GLN A 52 2.18 -2.75 -21.27
C GLN A 52 1.64 -2.06 -20.00
N TYR A 53 0.39 -1.61 -20.04
CA TYR A 53 -0.27 -1.01 -18.88
C TYR A 53 -0.33 -1.94 -17.66
N LYS A 54 -0.64 -3.23 -17.86
CA LYS A 54 -0.62 -4.22 -16.76
C LYS A 54 0.80 -4.42 -16.20
N THR A 55 1.80 -4.45 -17.07
CA THR A 55 3.21 -4.63 -16.68
C THR A 55 3.72 -3.41 -15.91
N GLU A 56 3.41 -2.20 -16.39
CA GLU A 56 3.73 -0.94 -15.72
C GLU A 56 3.04 -0.82 -14.35
N GLN A 57 1.78 -1.24 -14.26
CA GLN A 57 1.08 -1.30 -12.96
C GLN A 57 1.75 -2.31 -12.03
N GLY A 58 2.15 -3.48 -12.52
CA GLY A 58 2.87 -4.49 -11.71
C GLY A 58 4.21 -3.97 -11.17
N TRP A 59 4.96 -3.26 -12.00
CA TRP A 59 6.22 -2.63 -11.58
C TRP A 59 5.99 -1.53 -10.53
N LYS A 60 5.01 -0.64 -10.73
CA LYS A 60 4.64 0.39 -9.74
C LYS A 60 4.22 -0.20 -8.39
N ARG A 61 3.51 -1.34 -8.39
CA ARG A 61 3.16 -2.07 -7.16
C ARG A 61 4.40 -2.59 -6.46
N SER A 62 5.29 -3.24 -7.20
CA SER A 62 6.52 -3.84 -6.65
C SER A 62 7.41 -2.76 -6.02
N GLU A 63 7.54 -1.61 -6.68
CA GLU A 63 8.34 -0.48 -6.18
C GLU A 63 7.74 0.13 -4.91
N LEU A 64 6.42 0.24 -4.85
CA LEU A 64 5.70 0.74 -3.68
C LEU A 64 5.79 -0.22 -2.48
N VAL A 65 5.68 -1.52 -2.71
CA VAL A 65 5.89 -2.53 -1.65
C VAL A 65 7.33 -2.46 -1.14
N ARG A 66 8.30 -2.36 -2.06
CA ARG A 66 9.71 -2.24 -1.71
C ARG A 66 9.99 -0.98 -0.90
N SER A 67 9.37 0.15 -1.23
CA SER A 67 9.56 1.39 -0.48
C SER A 67 9.03 1.27 0.95
N TYR A 68 7.90 0.60 1.16
CA TYR A 68 7.37 0.33 2.49
C TYR A 68 8.22 -0.64 3.31
N LEU A 69 8.66 -1.75 2.71
CA LEU A 69 9.58 -2.68 3.38
C LEU A 69 10.90 -1.98 3.75
N SER A 70 11.39 -1.11 2.86
CA SER A 70 12.55 -0.27 3.15
C SER A 70 12.27 0.62 4.36
N GLN A 71 11.14 1.34 4.39
CA GLN A 71 10.77 2.19 5.54
C GLN A 71 10.67 1.41 6.85
N MET A 72 10.06 0.22 6.84
CA MET A 72 9.99 -0.67 8.01
C MET A 72 11.37 -1.07 8.54
N SER A 73 12.37 -1.17 7.68
CA SER A 73 13.75 -1.49 8.06
C SER A 73 14.59 -0.27 8.48
N THR A 74 14.30 0.91 7.94
CA THR A 74 15.13 2.12 8.14
C THR A 74 14.63 3.04 9.24
N ASP A 75 13.31 3.10 9.46
CA ASP A 75 12.73 3.97 10.49
C ASP A 75 12.84 3.30 11.87
N ALA A 76 13.67 3.87 12.74
CA ALA A 76 13.89 3.36 14.09
C ALA A 76 12.61 3.32 14.94
N ASN A 77 11.67 4.26 14.72
CA ASN A 77 10.41 4.31 15.48
C ASN A 77 9.49 3.17 15.05
N LEU A 78 9.39 2.96 13.74
CA LEU A 78 8.62 1.87 13.17
C LEU A 78 9.21 0.52 13.58
N ALA A 79 10.53 0.36 13.46
CA ALA A 79 11.25 -0.84 13.89
C ALA A 79 10.99 -1.17 15.36
N LEU A 80 10.97 -0.16 16.24
CA LEU A 80 10.63 -0.36 17.65
C LEU A 80 9.19 -0.84 17.83
N ALA A 81 8.22 -0.17 17.19
CA ALA A 81 6.81 -0.55 17.29
C ALA A 81 6.57 -2.01 16.82
N LEU A 82 7.16 -2.38 15.69
CA LEU A 82 7.09 -3.75 15.14
C LEU A 82 7.72 -4.77 16.10
N ARG A 83 8.88 -4.45 16.68
CA ARG A 83 9.57 -5.32 17.65
C ARG A 83 8.77 -5.51 18.93
N VAL A 84 8.08 -4.46 19.41
CA VAL A 84 7.21 -4.56 20.59
C VAL A 84 6.02 -5.48 20.31
N LEU A 85 5.41 -5.38 19.12
CA LEU A 85 4.32 -6.25 18.70
C LEU A 85 4.77 -7.72 18.52
N ASP A 86 6.00 -7.94 18.07
CA ASP A 86 6.54 -9.28 17.81
C ASP A 86 7.05 -9.97 19.08
N TRP A 87 8.00 -9.35 19.80
CA TRP A 87 8.74 -10.01 20.88
C TRP A 87 8.12 -9.84 22.26
N ARG A 88 7.38 -8.73 22.49
CA ARG A 88 6.66 -8.39 23.74
C ARG A 88 7.52 -8.25 25.00
N SER A 89 8.76 -8.74 24.94
CA SER A 89 9.79 -8.64 25.97
C SER A 89 11.17 -8.84 25.33
N GLY A 90 12.21 -8.31 25.96
CA GLY A 90 13.60 -8.42 25.48
C GLY A 90 14.22 -7.06 25.17
N PRO A 91 15.52 -6.98 24.87
CA PRO A 91 16.17 -5.71 24.61
C PRO A 91 15.65 -5.09 23.30
N ALA A 92 15.49 -3.78 23.29
CA ALA A 92 15.20 -2.97 22.12
C ALA A 92 16.08 -1.72 22.10
N GLN A 93 16.49 -1.33 20.91
CA GLN A 93 17.27 -0.11 20.71
C GLN A 93 16.34 1.10 20.87
N ILE A 94 16.79 2.10 21.61
CA ILE A 94 16.09 3.38 21.76
C ILE A 94 16.35 4.20 20.49
N PRO A 95 15.30 4.65 19.77
CA PRO A 95 15.46 5.57 18.65
C PRO A 95 16.25 6.81 19.08
N GLN A 96 17.17 7.27 18.23
CA GLN A 96 18.14 8.31 18.60
C GLN A 96 17.49 9.59 19.14
N GLN A 97 16.35 9.97 18.58
CA GLN A 97 15.53 11.11 19.01
C GLN A 97 14.99 11.01 20.44
N PHE A 98 14.87 9.81 21.01
CA PHE A 98 14.37 9.58 22.36
C PHE A 98 15.48 9.30 23.38
N GLN A 99 16.72 9.05 22.93
CA GLN A 99 17.85 8.78 23.84
C GLN A 99 18.00 9.81 24.97
N PRO A 100 17.85 11.14 24.72
CA PRO A 100 17.93 12.13 25.79
C PRO A 100 16.90 11.92 26.91
N LEU A 101 15.74 11.35 26.63
CA LEU A 101 14.71 11.07 27.65
C LEU A 101 15.15 9.96 28.63
N PHE A 102 16.07 9.09 28.20
CA PHE A 102 16.62 8.01 29.01
C PHE A 102 17.97 8.35 29.64
N ASP A 103 18.68 9.34 29.11
CA ASP A 103 19.92 9.87 29.68
C ASP A 103 19.66 10.79 30.89
N VAL A 104 18.45 11.34 30.98
CA VAL A 104 18.01 12.18 32.08
C VAL A 104 17.75 11.30 33.32
N VAL A 105 18.68 11.45 34.27
CA VAL A 105 18.66 11.14 35.72
C VAL A 105 19.19 9.78 36.20
N GLU A 106 20.46 9.78 36.62
CA GLU A 106 20.87 9.24 37.92
C GLU A 106 20.13 10.02 39.04
N GLY A 107 18.90 9.64 39.41
CA GLY A 107 18.30 10.11 40.67
C GLY A 107 16.85 10.64 40.72
N GLN A 108 16.07 10.77 39.64
CA GLN A 108 14.67 11.28 39.77
C GLN A 108 13.60 10.56 38.95
N SER A 109 13.94 9.80 37.91
CA SER A 109 12.95 8.93 37.26
C SER A 109 13.11 7.52 37.80
N PRO A 110 12.02 6.82 38.20
CA PRO A 110 12.09 5.41 38.54
C PRO A 110 12.52 4.67 37.27
N ARG A 111 13.84 4.46 37.12
CA ARG A 111 14.38 3.55 36.11
C ARG A 111 13.59 2.26 36.29
N PRO A 112 12.94 1.72 35.25
CA PRO A 112 12.33 0.41 35.33
C PRO A 112 13.38 -0.51 35.96
N VAL A 113 13.03 -1.16 37.07
CA VAL A 113 13.95 -2.04 37.78
C VAL A 113 14.33 -3.15 36.82
N TRP A 114 15.50 -3.01 36.18
CA TRP A 114 16.01 -3.97 35.22
C TRP A 114 16.45 -5.20 36.01
N HIS A 115 15.63 -6.25 36.02
CA HIS A 115 16.06 -7.55 36.49
C HIS A 115 17.03 -8.13 35.44
N ALA A 116 18.32 -8.12 35.78
CA ALA A 116 19.50 -8.52 35.01
C ALA A 116 20.06 -7.45 34.06
N ASP A 117 21.38 -7.26 34.17
CA ASP A 117 22.33 -6.40 33.45
C ASP A 117 21.74 -5.40 32.45
N PRO A 118 22.04 -4.08 32.58
CA PRO A 118 21.57 -3.12 31.61
C PRO A 118 22.12 -3.51 30.23
N PRO A 119 21.26 -3.74 29.21
CA PRO A 119 21.76 -3.71 27.85
C PRO A 119 22.39 -2.32 27.69
N GLY A 120 23.59 -2.23 27.10
CA GLY A 120 24.42 -1.03 27.14
C GLY A 120 23.69 0.28 26.76
N LYS A 121 24.36 1.43 26.94
CA LYS A 121 23.79 2.76 26.61
C LYS A 121 23.01 2.73 25.28
N GLY A 122 21.77 3.22 25.29
CA GLY A 122 20.90 3.25 24.10
C GLY A 122 19.96 2.06 23.92
N TYR A 123 19.84 1.16 24.90
CA TYR A 123 18.88 0.07 24.90
C TYR A 123 17.95 0.10 26.11
N PHE A 124 16.75 -0.45 25.94
CA PHE A 124 15.79 -0.66 27.00
C PHE A 124 15.09 -2.01 26.82
N ARG A 125 14.64 -2.66 27.90
CA ARG A 125 13.88 -3.92 27.80
C ARG A 125 12.41 -3.62 27.54
N ILE A 126 11.86 -4.27 26.52
CA ILE A 126 10.46 -4.21 26.17
C ILE A 126 9.62 -4.77 27.34
N ASP A 127 8.55 -4.07 27.67
CA ASP A 127 7.52 -4.45 28.63
C ASP A 127 6.15 -4.26 27.96
N TRP A 128 5.52 -5.39 27.61
CA TRP A 128 4.19 -5.42 27.01
C TRP A 128 3.12 -4.71 27.84
N GLY A 129 3.15 -4.87 29.17
CA GLY A 129 2.16 -4.25 30.05
C GLY A 129 2.29 -2.73 30.08
N ARG A 130 3.52 -2.20 30.05
CA ARG A 130 3.76 -0.76 29.90
C ARG A 130 3.38 -0.23 28.52
N PHE A 131 3.69 -0.97 27.45
CA PHE A 131 3.24 -0.62 26.10
C PHE A 131 1.70 -0.50 26.04
N VAL A 132 0.98 -1.52 26.51
CA VAL A 132 -0.49 -1.52 26.50
C VAL A 132 -1.07 -0.38 27.34
N ARG A 133 -0.45 -0.03 28.48
CA ARG A 133 -0.84 1.12 29.31
C ARG A 133 -0.58 2.46 28.60
N SER A 134 0.52 2.60 27.86
CA SER A 134 0.80 3.85 27.12
C SER A 134 -0.24 4.20 26.07
N LEU A 135 -1.03 3.22 25.62
CA LEU A 135 -2.09 3.35 24.62
C LEU A 135 -3.47 3.61 25.24
N GLU A 136 -3.54 3.94 26.53
CA GLU A 136 -4.80 4.38 27.11
C GLU A 136 -5.22 5.74 26.54
N VAL A 137 -6.50 5.83 26.15
CA VAL A 137 -7.09 7.03 25.56
C VAL A 137 -7.20 8.14 26.61
N MET A 138 -7.60 7.75 27.83
CA MET A 138 -7.61 8.66 28.97
C MET A 138 -6.21 8.69 29.56
N ARG A 139 -5.83 9.91 29.86
CA ARG A 139 -4.48 10.30 30.17
C ARG A 139 -4.35 10.28 31.72
N ASP A 140 -3.67 9.27 32.28
CA ASP A 140 -3.07 9.17 33.66
C ASP A 140 -1.65 9.82 33.92
N PRO A 141 -1.34 10.59 34.97
CA PRO A 141 -0.06 11.35 35.08
C PRO A 141 1.27 10.58 34.87
N GLU A 142 1.27 9.25 34.95
CA GLU A 142 2.43 8.36 34.74
C GLU A 142 2.99 8.30 33.30
N TRP A 143 2.35 8.88 32.25
CA TRP A 143 2.98 8.91 30.90
C TRP A 143 4.21 9.83 30.79
N GLU A 144 4.57 10.53 31.87
CA GLU A 144 5.85 11.24 31.97
C GLU A 144 7.06 10.28 31.94
N SER A 145 6.84 8.98 32.14
CA SER A 145 7.89 7.98 31.97
C SER A 145 8.36 7.89 30.50
N ALA A 146 9.68 7.98 30.32
CA ALA A 146 10.32 8.03 29.00
C ALA A 146 9.97 6.82 28.11
N ASP A 147 9.79 5.64 28.70
CA ASP A 147 9.41 4.42 28.00
C ASP A 147 7.97 4.45 27.50
N MET A 148 7.00 4.85 28.33
CA MET A 148 5.61 5.00 27.89
C MET A 148 5.45 6.05 26.79
N PHE A 149 6.14 7.19 26.91
CA PHE A 149 6.16 8.20 25.85
C PHE A 149 6.71 7.63 24.55
N THR A 150 7.88 6.97 24.62
CA THR A 150 8.54 6.35 23.46
C THR A 150 7.65 5.31 22.79
N TYR A 151 7.03 4.42 23.58
CA TYR A 151 6.11 3.40 23.06
C TYR A 151 4.96 4.00 22.29
N ARG A 152 4.30 5.01 22.87
CA ARG A 152 3.15 5.65 22.26
C ARG A 152 3.55 6.33 20.95
N THR A 153 4.61 7.12 20.95
CA THR A 153 5.06 7.82 19.74
C THR A 153 5.50 6.85 18.63
N CYS A 154 6.14 5.75 18.99
CA CYS A 154 6.51 4.72 18.00
C CYS A 154 5.27 4.00 17.45
N PHE A 155 4.28 3.71 18.30
CA PHE A 155 3.02 3.13 17.85
C PHE A 155 2.21 4.09 16.97
N ASP A 156 2.27 5.39 17.27
CA ASP A 156 1.69 6.44 16.45
C ASP A 156 2.33 6.49 15.05
N ALA A 157 3.65 6.37 14.97
CA ALA A 157 4.37 6.25 13.70
C ALA A 157 3.90 5.02 12.90
N PHE A 158 3.71 3.87 13.56
CA PHE A 158 3.15 2.68 12.93
C PHE A 158 1.72 2.88 12.41
N CYS A 159 0.84 3.49 13.20
CA CYS A 159 -0.53 3.78 12.77
C CYS A 159 -0.59 4.78 11.61
N THR A 160 0.30 5.79 11.62
CA THR A 160 0.46 6.77 10.54
C THR A 160 0.94 6.09 9.26
N PHE A 161 1.95 5.21 9.37
CA PHE A 161 2.42 4.40 8.25
C PHE A 161 1.29 3.55 7.64
N LEU A 162 0.48 2.91 8.48
CA LEU A 162 -0.69 2.16 8.02
C LEU A 162 -1.75 3.02 7.33
N GLN A 163 -1.95 4.27 7.77
CA GLN A 163 -2.82 5.22 7.08
C GLN A 163 -2.29 5.55 5.67
N SER A 164 -0.98 5.75 5.53
CA SER A 164 -0.37 6.00 4.21
C SER A 164 -0.56 4.79 3.29
N VAL A 165 -0.29 3.57 3.78
CA VAL A 165 -0.56 2.33 3.03
C VAL A 165 -2.04 2.23 2.64
N ALA A 166 -2.94 2.56 3.57
CA ALA A 166 -4.39 2.55 3.35
C ALA A 166 -4.86 3.53 2.26
N ASP A 167 -4.21 4.67 2.10
CA ASP A 167 -4.52 5.65 1.06
C ASP A 167 -3.93 5.23 -0.29
N ASP A 168 -2.77 4.60 -0.29
CA ASP A 168 -2.08 4.15 -1.50
C ASP A 168 -2.64 2.85 -2.09
N VAL A 169 -3.08 1.89 -1.26
CA VAL A 169 -3.81 0.67 -1.70
C VAL A 169 -5.08 1.01 -2.49
N ARG A 170 -5.67 2.19 -2.25
CA ARG A 170 -6.82 2.66 -3.01
C ARG A 170 -6.43 3.15 -4.41
N SER A 171 -5.25 3.74 -4.55
CA SER A 171 -4.79 4.37 -5.80
C SER A 171 -4.22 3.34 -6.77
N ILE A 172 -3.53 2.34 -6.24
CA ILE A 172 -2.89 1.26 -6.99
C ILE A 172 -3.50 -0.02 -6.46
N SER A 173 -4.19 -0.81 -7.28
CA SER A 173 -4.90 -2.03 -6.85
C SER A 173 -3.93 -3.14 -6.38
N VAL A 174 -3.22 -2.90 -5.28
CA VAL A 174 -2.27 -3.82 -4.67
C VAL A 174 -3.04 -4.95 -4.00
N THR A 175 -2.61 -6.18 -4.25
CA THR A 175 -3.19 -7.37 -3.62
C THR A 175 -2.66 -7.52 -2.19
N PRO A 176 -3.49 -7.90 -1.21
CA PRO A 176 -3.04 -8.06 0.16
C PRO A 176 -1.85 -9.01 0.37
N SER A 177 -1.68 -10.01 -0.49
CA SER A 177 -0.52 -10.93 -0.49
C SER A 177 0.81 -10.21 -0.74
N GLU A 178 0.80 -9.05 -1.40
CA GLU A 178 1.98 -8.21 -1.60
C GLU A 178 2.40 -7.48 -0.30
N TYR A 179 1.58 -7.56 0.76
CA TYR A 179 1.84 -7.03 2.10
C TYR A 179 1.95 -8.13 3.15
N ALA A 180 2.43 -9.33 2.80
CA ALA A 180 2.51 -10.48 3.71
C ALA A 180 3.15 -10.12 5.07
N ASP A 181 4.26 -9.38 5.07
CA ASP A 181 4.92 -8.96 6.31
C ASP A 181 4.04 -8.03 7.15
N LEU A 182 3.29 -7.12 6.52
CA LEU A 182 2.38 -6.20 7.19
C LEU A 182 1.13 -6.93 7.73
N SER A 183 0.69 -7.98 7.03
CA SER A 183 -0.46 -8.79 7.44
C SER A 183 -0.25 -9.43 8.80
N PHE A 184 0.98 -9.90 9.08
CA PHE A 184 1.36 -10.41 10.39
C PHE A 184 1.20 -9.35 11.48
N TYR A 185 1.73 -8.13 11.28
CA TYR A 185 1.67 -7.08 12.31
C TYR A 185 0.25 -6.54 12.51
N CYS A 186 -0.52 -6.38 11.44
CA CYS A 186 -1.94 -6.05 11.53
C CYS A 186 -2.71 -7.11 12.31
N HIS A 187 -2.42 -8.40 12.06
CA HIS A 187 -2.99 -9.51 12.82
C HIS A 187 -2.60 -9.44 14.29
N ARG A 188 -1.33 -9.13 14.62
CA ARG A 188 -0.87 -8.95 16.01
C ARG A 188 -1.53 -7.79 16.73
N VAL A 189 -1.96 -6.74 16.04
CA VAL A 189 -2.67 -5.62 16.66
C VAL A 189 -4.12 -6.00 16.99
N LEU A 190 -4.76 -6.78 16.12
CA LEU A 190 -6.14 -7.24 16.33
C LEU A 190 -6.23 -8.37 17.35
N PHE A 191 -5.25 -9.25 17.33
CA PHE A 191 -5.10 -10.40 18.21
C PHE A 191 -3.76 -10.33 18.94
N PRO A 192 -3.59 -9.34 19.83
CA PRO A 192 -2.39 -9.25 20.61
C PRO A 192 -2.28 -10.48 21.50
N LYS A 193 -1.05 -10.96 21.62
CA LYS A 193 -0.70 -12.00 22.59
C LYS A 193 0.06 -11.36 23.74
N ASP A 194 -0.04 -11.92 24.93
CA ASP A 194 0.73 -11.54 26.10
C ASP A 194 2.18 -12.09 26.02
N HIS A 195 2.98 -11.81 27.05
CA HIS A 195 4.33 -12.34 27.19
C HIS A 195 4.42 -13.89 27.24
N LYS A 196 3.30 -14.57 27.57
CA LYS A 196 3.17 -16.04 27.56
C LYS A 196 2.65 -16.56 26.22
N ARG A 197 2.53 -15.70 25.20
CA ARG A 197 1.98 -16.00 23.87
C ARG A 197 0.53 -16.48 23.92
N LYS A 198 -0.22 -16.10 24.94
CA LYS A 198 -1.67 -16.31 25.04
C LYS A 198 -2.40 -15.06 24.55
N ASP A 199 -3.61 -15.21 24.03
CA ASP A 199 -4.37 -14.07 23.53
C ASP A 199 -4.71 -13.11 24.68
N ASP A 200 -4.46 -11.82 24.46
CA ASP A 200 -4.64 -10.74 25.42
C ASP A 200 -5.81 -9.86 24.96
N GLU A 201 -7.03 -10.32 25.21
CA GLU A 201 -8.23 -9.58 24.80
C GLU A 201 -8.30 -8.17 25.40
N ALA A 202 -7.75 -7.98 26.60
CA ALA A 202 -7.72 -6.68 27.25
C ALA A 202 -6.84 -5.69 26.48
N ALA A 203 -5.66 -6.11 26.05
CA ALA A 203 -4.81 -5.33 25.16
C ALA A 203 -5.51 -5.08 23.81
N GLY A 204 -6.17 -6.10 23.23
CA GLY A 204 -6.88 -5.97 21.95
C GLY A 204 -7.96 -4.90 21.99
N ARG A 205 -8.73 -4.84 23.08
CA ARG A 205 -9.73 -3.78 23.31
C ARG A 205 -9.08 -2.39 23.42
N LYS A 206 -7.94 -2.27 24.11
CA LYS A 206 -7.21 -1.00 24.27
C LYS A 206 -6.63 -0.50 22.94
N LEU A 207 -5.90 -1.36 22.23
CA LEU A 207 -5.34 -1.08 20.89
C LEU A 207 -6.43 -0.64 19.91
N ARG A 208 -7.53 -1.40 19.86
CA ARG A 208 -8.69 -1.04 19.03
C ARG A 208 -9.25 0.33 19.39
N LYS A 209 -9.53 0.56 20.68
CA LYS A 209 -10.08 1.83 21.15
C LYS A 209 -9.15 3.00 20.82
N TYR A 210 -7.84 2.81 20.97
CA TYR A 210 -6.81 3.79 20.63
C TYR A 210 -6.88 4.18 19.14
N ILE A 211 -6.84 3.18 18.25
CA ILE A 211 -6.88 3.40 16.79
C ILE A 211 -8.20 4.03 16.36
N GLU A 212 -9.33 3.56 16.88
CA GLU A 212 -10.64 4.10 16.54
C GLU A 212 -10.80 5.57 16.97
N VAL A 213 -10.19 5.97 18.09
CA VAL A 213 -10.23 7.35 18.60
C VAL A 213 -9.26 8.27 17.86
N TYR A 214 -8.01 7.85 17.63
CA TYR A 214 -6.96 8.73 17.10
C TYR A 214 -6.70 8.62 15.59
N TYR A 215 -6.93 7.45 14.97
CA TYR A 215 -6.49 7.16 13.59
C TYR A 215 -7.62 6.85 12.62
N ASN A 216 -8.88 7.15 12.96
CA ASN A 216 -10.09 6.90 12.17
C ASN A 216 -10.45 5.40 12.05
N LYS A 217 -11.75 5.09 12.16
CA LYS A 217 -12.34 3.77 11.92
C LYS A 217 -11.92 3.16 10.57
N ARG A 218 -11.62 3.99 9.55
CA ARG A 218 -11.13 3.53 8.24
C ARG A 218 -9.82 2.74 8.34
N THR A 219 -8.86 3.23 9.12
CA THR A 219 -7.54 2.59 9.29
C THR A 219 -7.69 1.21 9.90
N PHE A 220 -8.50 1.12 10.95
CA PHE A 220 -8.84 -0.15 11.60
C PHE A 220 -9.43 -1.17 10.62
N ARG A 221 -10.32 -0.74 9.70
CA ARG A 221 -10.90 -1.64 8.67
C ARG A 221 -9.86 -2.18 7.71
N ILE A 222 -8.91 -1.35 7.30
CA ILE A 222 -7.86 -1.78 6.37
C ILE A 222 -6.91 -2.75 7.07
N MET A 223 -6.55 -2.48 8.33
CA MET A 223 -5.80 -3.44 9.14
C MET A 223 -6.52 -4.78 9.26
N ALA A 224 -7.83 -4.77 9.55
CA ALA A 224 -8.64 -5.99 9.61
C ALA A 224 -8.59 -6.79 8.32
N ARG A 225 -8.74 -6.12 7.17
CA ARG A 225 -8.68 -6.79 5.87
C ARG A 225 -7.30 -7.35 5.55
N ILE A 226 -6.22 -6.62 5.85
CA ILE A 226 -4.86 -7.12 5.66
C ILE A 226 -4.62 -8.33 6.59
N ALA A 227 -5.11 -8.29 7.82
CA ALA A 227 -4.98 -9.38 8.79
C ALA A 227 -5.80 -10.63 8.43
N GLU A 228 -6.97 -10.49 7.78
CA GLU A 228 -7.77 -11.62 7.29
C GLU A 228 -6.97 -12.53 6.36
N GLU A 229 -6.07 -11.95 5.57
CA GLU A 229 -5.26 -12.68 4.60
C GLU A 229 -4.18 -13.51 5.29
N TYR A 230 -3.59 -12.97 6.36
CA TYR A 230 -2.72 -13.72 7.26
C TYR A 230 -3.45 -14.93 7.87
N ALA A 231 -4.66 -14.71 8.39
CA ALA A 231 -5.47 -15.76 9.02
C ALA A 231 -5.85 -16.87 8.02
N LYS A 232 -6.23 -16.51 6.79
CA LYS A 232 -6.51 -17.46 5.71
C LYS A 232 -5.31 -18.34 5.39
N GLU A 233 -4.13 -17.75 5.28
CA GLU A 233 -2.90 -18.47 4.96
C GLU A 233 -2.49 -19.44 6.09
N HIS A 234 -2.68 -19.03 7.34
CA HIS A 234 -2.23 -19.79 8.52
C HIS A 234 -3.31 -20.71 9.11
N LYS A 235 -4.52 -20.74 8.54
CA LYS A 235 -5.69 -21.49 9.04
C LYS A 235 -6.08 -21.12 10.48
N ASP A 236 -5.76 -19.91 10.91
CA ASP A 236 -6.26 -19.38 12.16
C ASP A 236 -7.76 -19.08 11.96
N GLU A 237 -8.64 -19.64 12.80
CA GLU A 237 -10.07 -19.31 12.75
C GLU A 237 -10.21 -17.81 13.02
N PRO A 238 -10.70 -17.02 12.04
CA PRO A 238 -10.84 -15.60 12.26
C PRO A 238 -12.05 -15.39 13.17
N ASN A 239 -11.82 -15.33 14.48
CA ASN A 239 -12.72 -14.61 15.38
C ASN A 239 -12.48 -13.10 15.24
N ILE A 240 -12.20 -12.65 14.01
CA ILE A 240 -12.24 -11.24 13.63
C ILE A 240 -13.73 -10.92 13.74
N PRO A 241 -14.15 -9.99 14.61
CA PRO A 241 -15.55 -9.63 14.71
C PRO A 241 -16.00 -9.34 13.29
N SER A 242 -16.98 -10.10 12.80
CA SER A 242 -17.51 -9.96 11.45
C SER A 242 -18.10 -8.56 11.38
N VAL A 243 -17.29 -7.57 11.04
CA VAL A 243 -17.79 -6.25 10.75
C VAL A 243 -18.49 -6.47 9.43
N THR A 244 -19.81 -6.61 9.45
CA THR A 244 -20.61 -6.66 8.23
C THR A 244 -20.35 -5.35 7.49
N PHE A 245 -19.46 -5.42 6.51
CA PHE A 245 -18.97 -4.27 5.80
C PHE A 245 -19.96 -3.92 4.68
N PRO A 246 -20.43 -2.67 4.55
CA PRO A 246 -20.95 -2.23 3.27
C PRO A 246 -19.80 -2.32 2.26
N GLU A 247 -19.98 -3.04 1.15
CA GLU A 247 -19.04 -3.13 0.03
C GLU A 247 -18.68 -1.70 -0.44
N PHE A 248 -17.56 -1.19 0.07
CA PHE A 248 -17.12 0.19 -0.17
C PHE A 248 -15.99 0.29 -1.18
N PHE A 249 -15.50 -0.85 -1.66
CA PHE A 249 -14.93 -0.88 -3.00
C PHE A 249 -16.11 -0.70 -3.94
N PRO A 250 -16.12 0.29 -4.85
CA PRO A 250 -17.06 0.19 -5.96
C PRO A 250 -16.83 -1.22 -6.53
N PRO A 251 -17.86 -2.08 -6.63
CA PRO A 251 -17.71 -3.38 -7.27
C PRO A 251 -16.98 -3.11 -8.57
N GLU A 252 -15.90 -3.86 -8.86
CA GLU A 252 -15.05 -3.64 -10.03
C GLU A 252 -15.93 -3.12 -11.15
N VAL A 253 -15.82 -1.83 -11.50
CA VAL A 253 -16.83 -1.21 -12.37
C VAL A 253 -17.02 -2.15 -13.53
N PRO A 254 -18.21 -2.78 -13.69
CA PRO A 254 -18.34 -3.93 -14.58
C PRO A 254 -17.76 -3.54 -15.93
N GLN A 255 -17.04 -4.45 -16.60
CA GLN A 255 -16.34 -4.12 -17.86
C GLN A 255 -17.25 -3.34 -18.84
N GLY A 256 -18.55 -3.67 -18.86
CA GLY A 256 -19.57 -2.93 -19.61
C GLY A 256 -19.82 -1.48 -19.15
N ARG A 257 -19.80 -1.18 -17.84
CA ARG A 257 -19.88 0.20 -17.32
C ARG A 257 -18.61 1.00 -17.61
N ARG A 258 -17.41 0.38 -17.57
CA ARG A 258 -16.16 1.05 -17.99
C ARG A 258 -16.19 1.42 -19.47
N ALA A 259 -16.64 0.48 -20.32
CA ALA A 259 -16.79 0.72 -21.75
C ALA A 259 -17.80 1.83 -22.05
N ARG A 260 -18.94 1.87 -21.35
CA ARG A 260 -19.94 2.94 -21.49
C ARG A 260 -19.42 4.30 -21.03
N PHE A 261 -18.68 4.34 -19.93
CA PHE A 261 -18.09 5.59 -19.43
C PHE A 261 -17.00 6.12 -20.38
N ALA A 262 -16.13 5.23 -20.88
CA ALA A 262 -15.13 5.57 -21.89
C ALA A 262 -15.77 6.02 -23.21
N ALA A 263 -16.86 5.38 -23.65
CA ALA A 263 -17.62 5.79 -24.82
C ALA A 263 -18.26 7.17 -24.67
N ARG A 264 -18.83 7.47 -23.48
CA ARG A 264 -19.37 8.78 -23.14
C ARG A 264 -18.30 9.87 -23.16
N LEU A 265 -17.14 9.62 -22.57
CA LEU A 265 -16.02 10.57 -22.58
C LEU A 265 -15.50 10.84 -23.99
N ARG A 266 -15.40 9.79 -24.84
CA ARG A 266 -15.04 9.97 -26.25
C ARG A 266 -16.04 10.84 -27.01
N THR A 267 -17.34 10.63 -26.80
CA THR A 267 -18.39 11.43 -27.46
C THR A 267 -18.33 12.89 -27.03
N THR A 268 -18.10 13.17 -25.74
CA THR A 268 -17.92 14.53 -25.24
C THR A 268 -16.67 15.20 -25.82
N TYR A 269 -15.56 14.47 -25.93
CA TYR A 269 -14.30 15.00 -26.48
C TYR A 269 -14.41 15.29 -27.99
N THR A 270 -15.05 14.42 -28.77
CA THR A 270 -15.32 14.69 -30.20
C THR A 270 -16.25 15.87 -30.40
N ARG A 271 -17.17 16.12 -29.46
CA ARG A 271 -18.11 17.26 -29.55
C ARG A 271 -17.43 18.61 -29.25
N ILE A 272 -16.39 18.61 -28.42
CA ILE A 272 -15.59 19.80 -28.11
C ILE A 272 -14.66 20.13 -29.28
N GLY A 273 -14.08 19.12 -29.95
CA GLY A 273 -13.21 19.32 -31.12
C GLY A 273 -13.91 19.72 -32.42
N THR A 274 -15.26 19.66 -32.48
CA THR A 274 -16.05 20.10 -33.65
C THR A 274 -16.60 21.53 -33.51
N VAL A 275 -16.36 22.20 -32.38
CA VAL A 275 -16.82 23.59 -32.11
C VAL A 275 -15.64 24.58 -32.15
N SER A 276 -14.45 24.10 -32.53
CA SER A 276 -13.26 24.88 -32.89
C SER A 276 -12.98 24.71 -34.37
#